data_AF-S4NYH1-F1
#
_entry.id   AF-S4NYH1-F1
#
_cell.length_a   1.000
_cell.length_b   1.000
_cell.length_c   1.000
_cell.angle_alpha   90.00
_cell.angle_beta   90.00
_cell.angle_gamma   90.00
#
_symmetry.space_group_name_H-M   'P 1'
#
loop_
_entity.id
_entity.type
_entity.pdbx_description
1 polymer ?
#
loop_
_entity_poly.entity_id
_entity_poly.type
_entity_poly.pdbx_seq_one_letter_code
_entity_poly.pdbx_strand_id
1 'polypeptide(L)'
;RDHYGVFPLKGKPLNVRDASHKQVLENVEINNLIKIMGLQYKKKYNSVDDLKSLRYGKVMIMADQDQDGSHIKGLIINFIHHNWP
;
A
#
# COMPACT_ATOMS: atom_id res chain seq x y z
N ARG A 1 -8.23 11.05 -16.58
CA ARG A 1 -7.88 9.61 -16.47
C ARG A 1 -6.38 9.38 -16.61
N ASP A 2 -5.65 10.37 -17.13
CA ASP A 2 -4.24 10.25 -17.51
C ASP A 2 -3.28 10.29 -16.30
N HIS A 3 -3.73 10.86 -15.18
CA HIS A 3 -2.90 11.06 -13.98
C HIS A 3 -3.43 10.39 -12.71
N TYR A 4 -4.66 9.84 -12.75
CA TYR A 4 -5.34 9.29 -11.58
C TYR A 4 -5.88 7.90 -11.88
N GLY A 5 -5.39 6.91 -11.13
CA GLY A 5 -5.96 5.57 -11.05
C GLY A 5 -6.87 5.44 -9.82
N VAL A 6 -7.84 4.54 -9.88
CA VAL A 6 -8.73 4.22 -8.75
C VAL A 6 -8.70 2.72 -8.54
N PHE A 7 -8.48 2.29 -7.30
CA PHE A 7 -8.50 0.89 -6.90
C PHE A 7 -9.35 0.72 -5.63
N PRO A 8 -10.44 -0.07 -5.67
CA PRO A 8 -11.27 -0.31 -4.49
C PRO A 8 -10.65 -1.40 -3.61
N LEU A 9 -10.49 -1.10 -2.31
CA LEU A 9 -10.08 -2.09 -1.32
C LEU A 9 -11.27 -2.95 -0.90
N LYS A 10 -11.04 -4.25 -0.71
CA LYS A 10 -12.05 -5.17 -0.17
C LYS A 10 -11.83 -5.41 1.32
N GLY A 11 -12.69 -4.83 2.15
CA GLY A 11 -12.66 -5.01 3.59
C GLY A 11 -11.44 -4.34 4.26
N LYS A 12 -11.11 -4.81 5.47
CA LYS A 12 -9.98 -4.27 6.25
C LYS A 12 -8.66 -4.85 5.72
N PRO A 13 -7.68 -4.00 5.34
CA PRO A 13 -6.37 -4.47 4.91
C PRO A 13 -5.67 -5.31 5.99
N LEU A 14 -4.84 -6.25 5.57
CA LEU A 14 -4.04 -7.06 6.49
C LEU A 14 -3.08 -6.16 7.29
N ASN A 15 -3.08 -6.30 8.62
CA ASN A 15 -2.06 -5.68 9.46
C ASN A 15 -0.72 -6.41 9.26
N VAL A 16 0.15 -5.84 8.43
CA VAL A 16 1.41 -6.49 8.05
C VAL A 16 2.46 -6.57 9.17
N ARG A 17 2.33 -5.79 10.25
CA ARG A 17 3.27 -5.86 11.38
C ARG A 17 3.08 -7.12 12.21
N ASP A 18 1.84 -7.59 12.32
CA ASP A 18 1.48 -8.76 13.12
C ASP A 18 1.27 -10.02 12.26
N ALA A 19 1.40 -9.89 10.94
CA ALA A 19 1.25 -10.98 10.01
C ALA A 19 2.59 -11.67 9.72
N SER A 20 2.55 -12.99 9.61
CA SER A 20 3.71 -13.76 9.13
C SER A 20 4.03 -13.43 7.67
N HIS A 21 5.29 -13.62 7.27
CA HIS A 21 5.72 -13.38 5.89
C HIS A 21 4.88 -14.14 4.85
N LYS A 22 4.48 -15.38 5.18
CA LYS A 22 3.60 -16.20 4.35
C LYS A 22 2.22 -15.55 4.16
N GLN A 23 1.60 -15.08 5.24
CA GLN A 23 0.29 -14.42 5.17
C GLN A 23 0.34 -13.14 4.31
N VAL A 24 1.42 -12.37 4.42
CA VAL A 24 1.62 -11.17 3.60
C VAL A 24 1.76 -11.53 2.12
N LEU A 25 2.56 -12.55 1.79
CA LEU A 25 2.75 -13.02 0.42
C LEU A 25 1.50 -13.67 -0.19
N GLU A 26 0.65 -14.30 0.61
CA GLU A 26 -0.60 -14.92 0.14
C GLU A 26 -1.75 -13.92 0.08
N ASN A 27 -1.62 -12.74 0.68
CA ASN A 27 -2.68 -11.74 0.69
C ASN A 27 -2.83 -11.07 -0.68
N VAL A 28 -3.97 -11.32 -1.32
CA VAL A 28 -4.26 -10.82 -2.68
C VAL A 28 -4.33 -9.29 -2.73
N GLU A 29 -4.94 -8.64 -1.73
CA GLU A 29 -5.10 -7.18 -1.71
C GLU A 29 -3.73 -6.47 -1.58
N ILE A 30 -2.88 -6.93 -0.66
CA ILE A 30 -1.52 -6.40 -0.50
C ILE A 30 -0.71 -6.59 -1.79
N ASN A 31 -0.76 -7.77 -2.39
CA ASN A 31 -0.06 -8.03 -3.65
C ASN A 31 -0.57 -7.15 -4.80
N ASN A 32 -1.87 -6.88 -4.86
CA ASN A 32 -2.46 -5.99 -5.85
C ASN A 32 -1.94 -4.56 -5.68
N LEU A 33 -1.92 -4.04 -4.45
CA LEU A 33 -1.38 -2.71 -4.14
C LEU A 33 0.08 -2.59 -4.57
N ILE A 34 0.90 -3.60 -4.28
CA ILE A 34 2.33 -3.62 -4.67
C ILE A 34 2.48 -3.57 -6.19
N LYS A 35 1.73 -4.40 -6.92
CA LYS A 35 1.78 -4.45 -8.38
C LYS A 35 1.30 -3.16 -9.04
N ILE A 36 0.22 -2.57 -8.51
CA ILE A 36 -0.35 -1.32 -9.02
C ILE A 36 0.64 -0.17 -8.82
N MET A 37 1.25 -0.07 -7.64
CA MET A 37 2.20 0.99 -7.30
C MET A 37 3.58 0.78 -7.93
N GLY A 38 3.93 -0.44 -8.35
CA GLY A 38 5.28 -0.79 -8.79
C GLY A 38 6.26 -0.95 -7.63
N LEU A 39 5.76 -1.25 -6.43
CA LEU A 39 6.58 -1.45 -5.25
C LEU A 39 7.33 -2.78 -5.30
N GLN A 40 8.41 -2.87 -4.54
CA GLN A 40 9.26 -4.06 -4.45
C GLN A 40 9.73 -4.23 -3.01
N TYR A 41 9.49 -5.41 -2.43
CA TYR A 41 9.99 -5.71 -1.09
C TYR A 41 11.51 -5.60 -1.04
N LYS A 42 12.05 -5.16 0.11
CA LYS A 42 13.49 -4.97 0.37
C LYS A 42 14.18 -3.89 -0.47
N LYS A 43 13.51 -3.27 -1.44
CA LYS A 43 14.04 -2.09 -2.15
C LYS A 43 13.88 -0.85 -1.29
N LYS A 44 14.91 -0.02 -1.21
CA LYS A 44 14.84 1.31 -0.59
C LYS A 44 14.56 2.35 -1.67
N TYR A 45 13.72 3.34 -1.37
CA TYR A 45 13.30 4.38 -2.31
C TYR A 45 13.89 5.74 -1.93
N ASN A 46 15.23 5.81 -1.86
CA ASN A 46 15.94 6.97 -1.31
C ASN A 46 16.48 7.92 -2.38
N SER A 47 16.62 7.47 -3.62
CA SER A 47 17.12 8.27 -4.73
C SER A 47 16.03 8.53 -5.78
N VAL A 48 16.25 9.55 -6.61
CA VAL A 48 15.36 9.84 -7.75
C VAL A 48 15.30 8.66 -8.71
N ASP A 49 16.40 7.93 -8.89
CA ASP A 49 16.44 6.74 -9.76
C ASP A 49 15.65 5.57 -9.18
N ASP A 50 15.63 5.39 -7.86
CA ASP A 50 14.78 4.39 -7.21
C ASP A 50 13.30 4.70 -7.43
N LEU A 51 12.92 5.96 -7.27
CA LEU A 51 11.55 6.44 -7.40
C LEU A 51 11.00 6.30 -8.83
N LYS A 52 11.86 6.38 -9.86
CA LYS A 52 11.46 6.18 -11.27
C LYS A 52 10.84 4.80 -11.56
N SER A 53 11.13 3.80 -10.71
CA SER A 53 10.52 2.47 -10.85
C SER A 53 9.07 2.38 -10.38
N LEU A 54 8.59 3.38 -9.62
CA LEU A 54 7.20 3.44 -9.17
C LEU A 54 6.29 3.87 -10.32
N ARG A 55 5.11 3.26 -10.37
CA ARG A 55 4.07 3.59 -11.37
C ARG A 55 3.26 4.81 -10.97
N TYR A 56 3.19 5.08 -9.67
CA TYR A 56 2.51 6.24 -9.10
C TYR A 56 3.41 6.87 -8.04
N GLY A 57 3.56 8.20 -8.11
CA GLY A 57 4.37 8.95 -7.14
C GLY A 57 3.62 9.35 -5.86
N LYS A 58 2.29 9.18 -5.83
CA LYS A 58 1.43 9.58 -4.69
C LYS A 58 0.30 8.56 -4.51
N VAL A 59 -0.08 8.35 -3.26
CA VAL A 59 -1.24 7.54 -2.87
C VAL A 59 -2.25 8.43 -2.18
N MET A 60 -3.50 8.41 -2.64
CA MET A 60 -4.63 9.07 -2.00
C MET A 60 -5.55 8.01 -1.41
N ILE A 61 -5.78 8.05 -0.10
CA ILE A 61 -6.68 7.12 0.59
C ILE A 61 -8.01 7.81 0.80
N MET A 62 -9.06 7.29 0.18
CA MET A 62 -10.43 7.75 0.35
C MET A 62 -11.20 6.67 1.12
N ALA A 63 -11.73 7.03 2.28
CA ALA A 63 -12.55 6.17 3.12
C ALA A 63 -13.54 7.04 3.91
N ASP A 64 -14.58 6.40 4.44
CA ASP A 64 -15.67 7.06 5.15
C ASP A 64 -15.18 7.92 6.32
N GLN A 65 -15.99 8.92 6.67
CA GLN A 65 -15.71 9.84 7.76
C GLN A 65 -16.16 9.26 9.11
N ASP A 66 -15.68 8.06 9.43
CA ASP A 66 -15.96 7.35 10.66
C ASP A 66 -14.70 6.68 11.24
N GLN A 67 -14.90 5.91 12.32
CA GLN A 67 -13.81 5.22 13.00
C GLN A 67 -13.24 4.07 12.15
N ASP A 68 -14.08 3.37 11.38
CA ASP A 68 -13.64 2.27 10.52
C ASP A 68 -12.82 2.78 9.33
N GLY A 69 -13.22 3.90 8.73
CA GLY A 69 -12.46 4.60 7.71
C GLY A 69 -11.12 5.11 8.23
N SER A 70 -11.08 5.60 9.47
CA SER A 70 -9.82 5.97 10.15
C SER A 70 -8.93 4.76 10.39
N HIS A 71 -9.49 3.62 10.76
CA HIS A 71 -8.77 2.36 10.94
C HIS A 71 -8.19 1.85 9.61
N ILE A 72 -8.95 1.89 8.52
CA ILE A 72 -8.47 1.52 7.17
C ILE A 72 -7.28 2.41 6.75
N LYS A 73 -7.39 3.74 6.95
CA LYS A 73 -6.28 4.68 6.69
C LYS A 73 -5.04 4.29 7.49
N GLY A 74 -5.21 4.00 8.77
CA GLY A 74 -4.12 3.55 9.66
C GLY A 74 -3.44 2.28 9.16
N LEU A 75 -4.20 1.29 8.70
CA LEU A 75 -3.66 0.02 8.18
C LEU A 75 -2.84 0.21 6.90
N ILE A 76 -3.29 1.09 5.99
CA ILE A 76 -2.55 1.41 4.77
C ILE A 76 -1.27 2.20 5.09
N ILE A 77 -1.34 3.19 5.98
CA ILE A 77 -0.15 3.94 6.44
C ILE A 77 0.85 2.99 7.09
N ASN A 78 0.36 2.08 7.95
CA ASN A 78 1.15 1.05 8.60
C ASN A 78 1.84 0.13 7.59
N PHE A 79 1.11 -0.30 6.54
CA PHE A 79 1.66 -1.12 5.48
C PHE A 79 2.85 -0.45 4.77
N ILE A 80 2.71 0.83 4.39
CA ILE A 80 3.80 1.57 3.74
C ILE A 80 4.97 1.77 4.71
N HIS A 81 4.71 2.29 5.91
CA HIS A 81 5.74 2.56 6.91
C HIS A 81 6.53 1.30 7.33
N HIS A 82 5.87 0.14 7.42
CA HIS A 82 6.56 -1.10 7.80
C HIS A 82 7.52 -1.61 6.72
N ASN A 83 7.15 -1.46 5.44
CA ASN A 83 7.91 -2.03 4.33
C ASN A 83 8.90 -1.04 3.69
N TRP A 84 8.54 0.24 3.62
CA TRP A 84 9.28 1.33 2.96
C TRP A 84 9.19 2.62 3.77
N PRO A 85 9.94 2.75 4.88
CA PRO A 85 10.02 3.98 5.65
C PRO A 85 10.80 5.08 4.92
#